data_AF-A0A961JPH5-F1
#
_entry.id   AF-A0A961JPH5-F1
#
_cell.length_a   1.000
_cell.length_b   1.000
_cell.length_c   1.000
_cell.angle_alpha   90.00
_cell.angle_beta   90.00
_cell.angle_gamma   90.00
#
_symmetry.space_group_name_H-M   'P 1'
#
loop_
_entity.id
_entity.type
_entity.pdbx_description
1 polymer ?
#
loop_
_entity_poly.entity_id
_entity_poly.type
_entity_poly.pdbx_seq_one_letter_code
_entity_poly.pdbx_strand_id
1 'polypeptide(L)'
;FHTADPVTKPEDLQGMKIRGGSVLVNKLLERVGATPVGMPVPAVSEALSKGVIDGTTIPWEVTASVKVPELVTNHTEFEGPALYNLTFVLAMNKGVYDGLSDENKAVIDANSGLSFSVYAGGVMQDADAPARQIAVDLGNNIITISAEDAKAWDSIVNPIYEEWEAEVPGGAELVTEAKTLMTECGADMANIDTYGAH
;
A
#
# COMPACT_ATOMS: atom_id res chain seq x y z
N PHE A 1 -1.14 4.95 8.31
CA PHE A 1 -2.46 5.61 8.49
C PHE A 1 -2.26 7.11 8.46
N HIS A 2 -3.19 7.88 7.88
CA HIS A 2 -3.20 9.34 7.99
C HIS A 2 -4.58 9.78 8.46
N THR A 3 -4.65 10.39 9.63
CA THR A 3 -5.89 10.48 10.43
C THR A 3 -6.02 11.82 11.13
N ALA A 4 -7.27 12.21 11.41
CA ALA A 4 -7.58 13.40 12.19
C ALA A 4 -7.04 13.30 13.63
N ASP A 5 -7.21 12.15 14.28
CA ASP A 5 -6.69 11.85 15.61
C ASP A 5 -5.47 10.90 15.57
N PRO A 6 -4.55 10.95 16.56
CA PRO A 6 -3.40 10.05 16.65
C PRO A 6 -3.79 8.56 16.69
N VAL A 7 -3.04 7.73 15.96
CA VAL A 7 -3.16 6.26 16.03
C VAL A 7 -1.82 5.67 16.48
N THR A 8 -1.76 5.16 17.70
CA THR A 8 -0.57 4.55 18.31
C THR A 8 -0.72 3.05 18.51
N LYS A 9 -1.95 2.55 18.55
CA LYS A 9 -2.32 1.14 18.73
C LYS A 9 -3.65 0.85 18.02
N PRO A 10 -4.02 -0.42 17.79
CA PRO A 10 -5.23 -0.76 17.07
C PRO A 10 -6.51 -0.13 17.62
N GLU A 11 -6.65 -0.02 18.94
CA GLU A 11 -7.87 0.47 19.58
C GLU A 11 -8.15 1.95 19.27
N ASP A 12 -7.13 2.71 18.88
CA ASP A 12 -7.28 4.14 18.53
C ASP A 12 -8.08 4.32 17.23
N LEU A 13 -8.21 3.26 16.41
CA LEU A 13 -9.01 3.28 15.18
C LEU A 13 -10.51 3.05 15.44
N GLN A 14 -10.90 2.65 16.65
CA GLN A 14 -12.28 2.27 16.95
C GLN A 14 -13.24 3.45 16.75
N GLY A 15 -14.26 3.23 15.92
CA GLY A 15 -15.28 4.23 15.60
C GLY A 15 -14.88 5.24 14.53
N MET A 16 -13.61 5.26 14.08
CA MET A 16 -13.18 6.13 12.98
C MET A 16 -13.73 5.64 11.65
N LYS A 17 -14.14 6.56 10.77
CA LYS A 17 -14.45 6.28 9.36
C LYS A 17 -13.18 6.37 8.54
N ILE A 18 -12.59 5.23 8.17
CA ILE A 18 -11.29 5.22 7.48
C ILE A 18 -11.46 4.75 6.05
N ARG A 19 -10.88 5.49 5.10
CA ARG A 19 -10.80 5.00 3.73
C ARG A 19 -9.91 3.76 3.65
N GLY A 20 -10.45 2.68 3.10
CA GLY A 20 -9.69 1.47 2.74
C GLY A 20 -9.53 1.33 1.23
N GLY A 21 -8.33 0.92 0.80
CA GLY A 21 -7.96 0.81 -0.61
C GLY A 21 -8.28 -0.54 -1.27
N SER A 22 -8.63 -1.56 -0.49
CA SER A 22 -8.98 -2.91 -0.97
C SER A 22 -9.91 -3.59 0.01
N VAL A 23 -10.51 -4.72 -0.41
CA VAL A 23 -11.36 -5.56 0.45
C VAL A 23 -10.59 -6.07 1.67
N LEU A 24 -9.32 -6.46 1.51
CA LEU A 24 -8.50 -6.94 2.63
C LEU A 24 -8.18 -5.83 3.64
N VAL A 25 -7.89 -4.61 3.15
CA VAL A 25 -7.71 -3.45 4.04
C VAL A 25 -9.00 -3.10 4.76
N ASN A 26 -10.16 -3.23 4.10
CA ASN A 26 -11.45 -3.04 4.77
C ASN A 26 -11.69 -4.08 5.87
N LYS A 27 -11.39 -5.36 5.63
CA LYS A 27 -11.45 -6.41 6.67
C LYS A 27 -10.56 -6.07 7.87
N LEU A 28 -9.35 -5.54 7.63
CA LEU A 28 -8.47 -5.07 8.70
C LEU A 28 -9.10 -3.93 9.52
N LEU A 29 -9.66 -2.93 8.84
CA LEU A 29 -10.33 -1.79 9.48
C LEU A 29 -11.54 -2.23 10.32
N GLU A 30 -12.36 -3.15 9.82
CA GLU A 30 -13.50 -3.70 10.55
C GLU A 30 -13.06 -4.42 11.84
N ARG A 31 -11.97 -5.19 11.79
CA ARG A 31 -11.45 -5.92 12.95
C ARG A 31 -10.96 -5.04 14.08
N VAL A 32 -10.46 -3.84 13.77
CA VAL A 32 -10.06 -2.84 14.76
C VAL A 32 -11.22 -1.91 15.19
N GLY A 33 -12.43 -2.21 14.73
CA GLY A 33 -13.63 -1.45 15.09
C GLY A 33 -13.79 -0.12 14.34
N ALA A 34 -12.99 0.12 13.29
CA ALA A 34 -13.20 1.23 12.39
C ALA A 34 -14.35 0.94 11.41
N THR A 35 -14.95 1.99 10.85
CA THR A 35 -15.89 1.87 9.73
C THR A 35 -15.12 2.08 8.42
N PRO A 36 -14.90 1.04 7.60
CA PRO A 36 -14.23 1.22 6.32
C PRO A 36 -15.12 1.98 5.33
N VAL A 37 -14.52 2.92 4.60
CA VAL A 37 -15.19 3.65 3.52
C VAL A 37 -14.44 3.40 2.21
N GLY A 38 -14.99 2.54 1.36
CA GLY A 38 -14.38 2.20 0.07
C GLY A 38 -14.52 3.33 -0.94
N MET A 39 -13.39 3.86 -1.42
CA MET A 39 -13.35 4.86 -2.50
C MET A 39 -11.98 4.91 -3.20
N PRO A 40 -11.92 5.35 -4.48
CA PRO A 40 -10.65 5.52 -5.18
C PRO A 40 -9.86 6.71 -4.62
N VAL A 41 -8.53 6.67 -4.78
CA VAL A 41 -7.59 7.70 -4.25
C VAL A 41 -7.99 9.13 -4.62
N PRO A 42 -8.39 9.47 -5.87
CA PRO A 42 -8.74 10.85 -6.23
C PRO A 42 -9.91 11.44 -5.42
N ALA A 43 -10.75 10.61 -4.79
CA ALA A 43 -11.87 11.08 -3.96
C ALA A 43 -11.45 11.43 -2.52
N VAL A 44 -10.23 11.07 -2.09
CA VAL A 44 -9.77 11.20 -0.70
C VAL A 44 -9.74 12.65 -0.23
N SER A 45 -9.23 13.59 -1.04
CA SER A 45 -9.12 14.99 -0.63
C SER A 45 -10.48 15.61 -0.29
N GLU A 46 -11.48 15.36 -1.14
CA GLU A 46 -12.83 15.85 -0.93
C GLU A 46 -13.48 15.18 0.28
N ALA A 47 -13.30 13.87 0.44
CA ALA A 47 -13.88 13.12 1.55
C ALA A 47 -13.30 13.55 2.91
N LEU A 48 -11.98 13.79 3.00
CA LEU A 48 -11.33 14.34 4.20
C LEU A 48 -11.81 15.77 4.45
N SER A 49 -11.78 16.64 3.43
CA SER A 49 -12.17 18.04 3.58
C SER A 49 -13.63 18.23 4.03
N LYS A 50 -14.52 17.29 3.68
CA LYS A 50 -15.94 17.32 4.08
C LYS A 50 -16.21 16.54 5.38
N GLY A 51 -15.21 15.93 6.01
CA GLY A 51 -15.38 15.10 7.20
C GLY A 51 -16.19 13.82 6.95
N VAL A 52 -16.26 13.36 5.69
CA VAL A 52 -16.92 12.09 5.35
C VAL A 52 -16.10 10.93 5.93
N ILE A 53 -14.77 11.02 5.84
CA ILE A 53 -13.81 10.11 6.46
C ILE A 53 -12.95 10.88 7.46
N ASP A 54 -12.55 10.20 8.52
CA ASP A 54 -11.68 10.72 9.59
C ASP A 54 -10.20 10.40 9.30
N GLY A 55 -9.94 9.59 8.27
CA GLY A 55 -8.60 9.27 7.81
C GLY A 55 -8.57 8.33 6.62
N THR A 56 -7.36 8.00 6.18
CA THR A 56 -7.12 7.18 4.99
C THR A 56 -5.92 6.24 5.16
N THR A 57 -5.98 5.11 4.46
CA THR A 57 -4.87 4.19 4.25
C THR A 57 -4.32 4.36 2.83
N ILE A 58 -3.16 5.02 2.69
CA ILE A 58 -2.36 5.17 1.47
C ILE A 58 -0.86 5.16 1.86
N PRO A 59 0.04 4.74 0.96
CA PRO A 59 1.48 4.91 1.18
C PRO A 59 1.88 6.40 1.08
N TRP A 60 3.08 6.73 1.56
CA TRP A 60 3.55 8.11 1.66
C TRP A 60 3.63 8.80 0.30
N GLU A 61 4.12 8.12 -0.74
CA GLU A 61 4.32 8.65 -2.09
C GLU A 61 3.06 9.31 -2.70
N VAL A 62 1.88 8.81 -2.35
CA VAL A 62 0.59 9.34 -2.84
C VAL A 62 0.18 10.62 -2.11
N THR A 63 0.58 10.78 -0.85
CA THR A 63 -0.02 11.75 0.08
C THR A 63 -0.01 13.19 -0.43
N ALA A 64 1.08 13.61 -1.06
CA ALA A 64 1.24 14.95 -1.62
C ALA A 64 0.26 15.24 -2.76
N SER A 65 0.02 14.26 -3.64
CA SER A 65 -0.85 14.41 -4.81
C SER A 65 -2.31 14.71 -4.45
N VAL A 66 -2.74 14.21 -3.28
CA VAL A 66 -4.10 14.39 -2.74
C VAL A 66 -4.12 15.26 -1.48
N LYS A 67 -3.04 15.98 -1.20
CA LYS A 67 -2.92 16.97 -0.11
C LYS A 67 -3.29 16.42 1.28
N VAL A 68 -2.95 15.16 1.54
CA VAL A 68 -3.23 14.56 2.86
C VAL A 68 -2.54 15.31 4.00
N PRO A 69 -1.26 15.73 3.89
CA PRO A 69 -0.60 16.46 4.97
C PRO A 69 -1.28 17.78 5.37
N GLU A 70 -1.99 18.42 4.44
CA GLU A 70 -2.74 19.65 4.73
C GLU A 70 -4.15 19.39 5.29
N LEU A 71 -4.68 18.19 5.09
CA LEU A 71 -6.05 17.82 5.47
C LEU A 71 -6.14 17.07 6.79
N VAL A 72 -5.08 16.36 7.17
CA VAL A 72 -4.94 15.65 8.45
C VAL A 72 -3.51 15.79 8.98
N THR A 73 -3.38 15.92 10.29
CA THR A 73 -2.09 16.29 10.93
C THR A 73 -1.45 15.14 11.71
N ASN A 74 -2.02 13.94 11.68
CA ASN A 74 -1.44 12.75 12.31
C ASN A 74 -1.15 11.69 11.25
N HIS A 75 0.05 11.13 11.28
CA HIS A 75 0.49 10.11 10.35
C HIS A 75 1.19 9.00 11.12
N THR A 76 0.68 7.78 11.00
CA THR A 76 1.23 6.58 11.63
C THR A 76 1.89 5.70 10.59
N GLU A 77 3.17 5.42 10.80
CA GLU A 77 4.02 4.52 10.02
C GLU A 77 4.57 3.39 10.91
N PHE A 78 5.15 2.36 10.30
CA PHE A 78 5.64 1.17 10.99
C PHE A 78 7.11 0.94 10.67
N GLU A 79 7.90 0.61 11.68
CA GLU A 79 9.21 -0.01 11.49
C GLU A 79 9.06 -1.48 11.08
N GLY A 80 9.95 -1.97 10.22
CA GLY A 80 9.90 -3.35 9.75
C GLY A 80 8.84 -3.56 8.66
N PRO A 81 8.23 -4.76 8.57
CA PRO A 81 7.23 -5.06 7.55
C PRO A 81 6.03 -4.13 7.63
N ALA A 82 5.55 -3.67 6.46
CA ALA A 82 4.32 -2.91 6.38
C ALA A 82 3.12 -3.76 6.80
N LEU A 83 2.15 -3.13 7.48
CA LEU A 83 0.91 -3.78 7.93
C LEU A 83 0.05 -4.32 6.76
N TYR A 84 0.13 -3.66 5.61
CA TYR A 84 -0.51 -4.07 4.37
C TYR A 84 0.26 -3.51 3.17
N ASN A 85 -0.01 -4.05 1.98
CA ASN A 85 0.41 -3.48 0.71
C ASN A 85 -0.75 -3.56 -0.29
N LEU A 86 -0.77 -2.69 -1.29
CA LEU A 86 -1.72 -2.72 -2.41
C LEU A 86 -0.97 -3.08 -3.69
N THR A 87 -1.48 -4.06 -4.42
CA THR A 87 -0.89 -4.48 -5.68
C THR A 87 -1.42 -3.62 -6.84
N PHE A 88 -0.53 -3.25 -7.74
CA PHE A 88 -0.85 -2.52 -8.96
C PHE A 88 -0.53 -3.39 -10.17
N VAL A 89 -1.34 -3.26 -11.23
CA VAL A 89 -1.15 -3.98 -12.48
C VAL A 89 -1.14 -2.97 -13.62
N LEU A 90 -0.05 -2.96 -14.39
CA LEU A 90 -0.04 -2.35 -15.72
C LEU A 90 -0.58 -3.38 -16.71
N ALA A 91 -1.81 -3.17 -17.17
CA ALA A 91 -2.49 -4.08 -18.09
C ALA A 91 -2.65 -3.47 -19.48
N MET A 92 -2.47 -4.29 -20.51
CA MET A 92 -2.76 -3.95 -21.90
C MET A 92 -3.91 -4.81 -22.43
N ASN A 93 -4.79 -4.22 -23.24
CA ASN A 93 -5.82 -4.99 -23.93
C ASN A 93 -5.19 -6.01 -24.88
N LYS A 94 -5.56 -7.29 -24.74
CA LYS A 94 -5.00 -8.37 -25.54
C LYS A 94 -5.20 -8.20 -27.04
N GLY A 95 -6.39 -7.78 -27.49
CA GLY A 95 -6.66 -7.58 -28.91
C GLY A 95 -5.83 -6.45 -29.52
N VAL A 96 -5.59 -5.39 -28.75
CA VAL A 96 -4.69 -4.29 -29.16
C VAL A 96 -3.26 -4.80 -29.25
N TYR A 97 -2.77 -5.51 -28.24
CA TYR A 97 -1.42 -6.09 -28.25
C TYR A 97 -1.23 -7.06 -29.42
N ASP A 98 -2.17 -7.99 -29.63
CA ASP A 98 -2.11 -8.98 -30.70
C ASP A 98 -2.10 -8.32 -32.10
N GLY A 99 -2.75 -7.16 -32.23
CA GLY A 99 -2.78 -6.35 -33.45
C GLY A 99 -1.55 -5.46 -33.69
N LEU A 100 -0.61 -5.39 -32.75
CA LEU A 100 0.67 -4.69 -32.97
C LEU A 100 1.54 -5.45 -33.98
N SER A 101 2.36 -4.70 -34.72
CA SER A 101 3.49 -5.26 -35.48
C SER A 101 4.49 -5.93 -34.55
N ASP A 102 5.25 -6.90 -35.06
CA ASP A 102 6.25 -7.64 -34.27
C ASP A 102 7.30 -6.72 -33.62
N GLU A 103 7.71 -5.65 -34.31
CA GLU A 103 8.64 -4.63 -33.77
C GLU A 103 8.08 -3.96 -32.51
N ASN A 104 6.82 -3.51 -32.55
CA ASN A 104 6.16 -2.88 -31.40
C ASN A 104 5.90 -3.87 -30.26
N LYS A 105 5.58 -5.15 -30.58
CA LYS A 105 5.46 -6.19 -29.54
C LYS A 105 6.78 -6.38 -28.80
N ALA A 106 7.88 -6.48 -29.55
CA ALA A 106 9.20 -6.63 -28.96
C ALA A 106 9.56 -5.46 -28.03
N VAL A 107 9.18 -4.22 -28.38
CA VAL A 107 9.38 -3.06 -27.50
C VAL A 107 8.54 -3.18 -26.21
N ILE A 108 7.26 -3.55 -26.30
CA ILE A 108 6.41 -3.73 -25.12
C ILE A 108 6.95 -4.83 -24.22
N ASP A 109 7.33 -5.97 -24.78
CA ASP A 109 7.85 -7.12 -24.04
C ASP A 109 9.17 -6.77 -23.33
N ALA A 110 10.05 -6.02 -23.99
CA ALA A 110 11.31 -5.56 -23.42
C ALA A 110 11.15 -4.56 -22.26
N ASN A 111 10.00 -3.89 -22.15
CA ASN A 111 9.68 -2.91 -21.10
C ASN A 111 8.60 -3.42 -20.14
N SER A 112 8.34 -4.73 -20.13
CA SER A 112 7.38 -5.40 -19.26
C SER A 112 8.06 -6.46 -18.40
N GLY A 113 7.30 -7.17 -17.57
CA GLY A 113 7.81 -8.29 -16.77
C GLY A 113 8.55 -7.84 -15.50
N LEU A 114 9.40 -8.72 -14.97
CA LEU A 114 9.99 -8.57 -13.63
C LEU A 114 10.80 -7.29 -13.47
N SER A 115 11.65 -6.93 -14.44
CA SER A 115 12.47 -5.72 -14.38
C SER A 115 11.62 -4.46 -14.27
N PHE A 116 10.55 -4.36 -15.06
CA PHE A 116 9.62 -3.25 -14.97
C PHE A 116 8.88 -3.23 -13.62
N SER A 117 8.43 -4.38 -13.12
CA SER A 117 7.77 -4.46 -11.81
C SER A 117 8.68 -3.99 -10.67
N VAL A 118 9.97 -4.38 -10.68
CA VAL A 118 10.96 -3.93 -9.69
C VAL A 118 11.24 -2.43 -9.83
N TYR A 119 11.44 -1.95 -11.07
CA TYR A 119 11.61 -0.52 -11.35
C TYR A 119 10.43 0.32 -10.84
N ALA A 120 9.20 -0.07 -11.21
CA ALA A 120 8.00 0.67 -10.82
C ALA A 120 7.79 0.69 -9.30
N GLY A 121 7.98 -0.44 -8.63
CA GLY A 121 7.91 -0.53 -7.17
C GLY A 121 8.98 0.31 -6.48
N GLY A 122 10.22 0.27 -6.99
CA GLY A 122 11.34 1.07 -6.48
C GLY A 122 11.07 2.57 -6.62
N VAL A 123 10.60 3.03 -7.78
CA VAL A 123 10.25 4.45 -7.99
C VAL A 123 9.15 4.92 -7.03
N MET A 124 8.12 4.10 -6.78
CA MET A 124 7.09 4.41 -5.79
C MET A 124 7.68 4.52 -4.38
N GLN A 125 8.50 3.55 -3.98
CA GLN A 125 9.12 3.54 -2.65
C GLN A 125 10.10 4.71 -2.45
N ASP A 126 10.90 5.06 -3.46
CA ASP A 126 11.84 6.19 -3.40
C ASP A 126 11.12 7.54 -3.26
N ALA A 127 9.85 7.62 -3.67
CA ALA A 127 9.00 8.79 -3.51
C ALA A 127 8.35 8.93 -2.11
N ASP A 128 8.41 7.89 -1.26
CA ASP A 128 7.85 7.94 0.09
C ASP A 128 8.55 9.00 0.96
N ALA A 129 9.89 9.02 0.97
CA ALA A 129 10.64 9.93 1.84
C ALA A 129 10.44 11.42 1.49
N PRO A 130 10.50 11.85 0.21
CA PRO A 130 10.13 13.22 -0.16
C PRO A 130 8.71 13.61 0.24
N ALA A 131 7.73 12.71 0.05
CA ALA A 131 6.34 12.99 0.41
C ALA A 131 6.13 13.08 1.93
N ARG A 132 6.78 12.20 2.70
CA ARG A 132 6.81 12.25 4.16
C ARG A 132 7.40 13.56 4.68
N GLN A 133 8.45 14.08 4.03
CA GLN A 133 9.10 15.33 4.44
C GLN A 133 8.15 16.52 4.41
N ILE A 134 7.17 16.54 3.48
CA ILE A 134 6.16 17.61 3.42
C ILE A 134 5.34 17.66 4.73
N ALA A 135 4.92 16.50 5.25
CA ALA A 135 4.20 16.45 6.52
C ALA A 135 5.07 16.91 7.70
N VAL A 136 6.37 16.56 7.69
CA VAL A 136 7.33 17.04 8.69
C VAL A 136 7.48 18.56 8.64
N ASP A 137 7.63 19.14 7.44
CA ASP A 137 7.82 20.58 7.24
C ASP A 137 6.56 21.39 7.63
N LEU A 138 5.38 20.79 7.50
CA LEU A 138 4.12 21.35 8.00
C LEU A 138 3.96 21.24 9.52
N GLY A 139 4.86 20.54 10.21
CA GLY A 139 4.81 20.33 11.65
C GLY A 139 3.79 19.29 12.09
N ASN A 140 3.41 18.37 11.20
CA ASN A 140 2.47 17.31 11.51
C ASN A 140 3.10 16.29 12.47
N ASN A 141 2.24 15.61 13.23
CA ASN A 141 2.64 14.55 14.14
C ASN A 141 2.91 13.26 13.37
N ILE A 142 4.17 12.80 13.37
CA ILE A 142 4.58 11.52 12.80
C ILE A 142 4.79 10.51 13.92
N ILE A 143 3.99 9.46 13.91
CA ILE A 143 4.02 8.36 14.87
C ILE A 143 4.66 7.17 14.16
N THR A 144 5.80 6.73 14.65
CA THR A 144 6.48 5.54 14.15
C THR A 144 6.27 4.39 15.14
N ILE A 145 5.49 3.39 14.75
CA ILE A 145 5.26 2.18 15.54
C ILE A 145 6.49 1.28 15.41
N SER A 146 7.10 0.91 16.53
CA SER A 146 8.28 0.04 16.52
C SER A 146 7.93 -1.35 15.99
N ALA A 147 8.93 -2.10 15.52
CA ALA A 147 8.73 -3.48 15.09
C ALA A 147 8.26 -4.41 16.24
N GLU A 148 8.54 -4.04 17.49
CA GLU A 148 8.04 -4.75 18.67
C GLU A 148 6.56 -4.46 18.91
N ASP A 149 6.17 -3.18 18.88
CA ASP A 149 4.78 -2.75 19.07
C ASP A 149 3.87 -3.19 17.90
N ALA A 150 4.44 -3.32 16.71
CA ALA A 150 3.75 -3.84 15.53
C ALA A 150 3.15 -5.24 15.77
N LYS A 151 3.73 -6.05 16.67
CA LYS A 151 3.20 -7.39 17.01
C LYS A 151 1.80 -7.35 17.61
N ALA A 152 1.39 -6.24 18.22
CA ALA A 152 0.01 -6.07 18.68
C ALA A 152 -1.00 -6.19 17.52
N TRP A 153 -0.57 -5.89 16.30
CA TRP A 153 -1.37 -5.96 15.08
C TRP A 153 -1.45 -7.37 14.47
N ASP A 154 -0.55 -8.29 14.84
CA ASP A 154 -0.52 -9.66 14.30
C ASP A 154 -1.83 -10.41 14.57
N SER A 155 -2.40 -10.23 15.77
CA SER A 155 -3.69 -10.84 16.15
C SER A 155 -4.87 -10.36 15.30
N ILE A 156 -4.75 -9.18 14.66
CA ILE A 156 -5.74 -8.60 13.76
C ILE A 156 -5.50 -9.07 12.33
N VAL A 157 -4.24 -9.14 11.91
CA VAL A 157 -3.84 -9.47 10.54
C VAL A 157 -3.90 -10.98 10.25
N ASN A 158 -3.39 -11.82 11.14
CA ASN A 158 -3.29 -13.27 10.89
C ASN A 158 -4.64 -13.93 10.54
N PRO A 159 -5.76 -13.62 11.21
CA PRO A 159 -7.06 -14.15 10.81
C PRO A 159 -7.50 -13.75 9.40
N ILE A 160 -7.01 -12.63 8.85
CA ILE A 160 -7.32 -12.21 7.47
C ILE A 160 -6.66 -13.16 6.47
N TYR A 161 -5.44 -13.63 6.75
CA TYR A 161 -4.79 -14.66 5.94
C TYR A 161 -5.59 -15.97 5.98
N GLU A 162 -5.94 -16.44 7.17
CA GLU A 162 -6.70 -17.69 7.35
C GLU A 162 -8.06 -17.65 6.61
N GLU A 163 -8.78 -16.54 6.70
CA GLU A 163 -10.03 -16.34 5.98
C GLU A 163 -9.82 -16.31 4.46
N TRP A 164 -8.79 -15.61 3.99
CA TRP A 164 -8.49 -15.53 2.56
C TRP A 164 -8.12 -16.90 1.99
N GLU A 165 -7.30 -17.67 2.72
CA GLU A 165 -6.91 -19.04 2.35
C GLU A 165 -8.12 -19.96 2.24
N ALA A 166 -9.12 -19.79 3.11
CA ALA A 166 -10.37 -20.55 3.07
C ALA A 166 -11.34 -20.10 1.97
N GLU A 167 -11.36 -18.81 1.64
CA GLU A 167 -12.26 -18.22 0.62
C GLU A 167 -11.76 -18.45 -0.81
N VAL A 168 -10.44 -18.51 -1.02
CA VAL A 168 -9.82 -18.59 -2.34
C VAL A 168 -9.44 -20.04 -2.69
N PRO A 169 -9.90 -20.59 -3.84
CA PRO A 169 -9.44 -21.90 -4.30
C PRO A 169 -7.91 -21.94 -4.46
N GLY A 170 -7.26 -22.85 -3.73
CA GLY A 170 -5.79 -22.93 -3.68
C GLY A 170 -5.12 -21.83 -2.86
N GLY A 171 -5.86 -21.16 -1.97
CA GLY A 171 -5.37 -19.99 -1.23
C GLY A 171 -4.15 -20.29 -0.36
N ALA A 172 -4.13 -21.42 0.36
CA ALA A 172 -2.98 -21.78 1.20
C ALA A 172 -1.70 -21.99 0.36
N GLU A 173 -1.82 -22.61 -0.81
CA GLU A 173 -0.72 -22.78 -1.76
C GLU A 173 -0.24 -21.42 -2.30
N LEU A 174 -1.16 -20.53 -2.67
CA LEU A 174 -0.85 -19.18 -3.16
C LEU A 174 -0.16 -18.32 -2.10
N VAL A 175 -0.60 -18.38 -0.83
CA VAL A 175 0.07 -17.66 0.28
C VAL A 175 1.48 -18.22 0.50
N THR A 176 1.63 -19.54 0.45
CA THR A 176 2.94 -20.20 0.61
C THR A 176 3.89 -19.82 -0.52
N GLU A 177 3.41 -19.83 -1.76
CA GLU A 177 4.17 -19.41 -2.94
C GLU A 177 4.58 -17.93 -2.84
N ALA A 178 3.65 -17.05 -2.46
CA ALA A 178 3.93 -15.64 -2.27
C ALA A 178 5.03 -15.40 -1.21
N LYS A 179 4.96 -16.06 -0.05
CA LYS A 179 5.98 -15.97 1.01
C LYS A 179 7.35 -16.49 0.54
N THR A 180 7.35 -17.55 -0.26
CA THR A 180 8.57 -18.11 -0.86
C THR A 180 9.21 -17.10 -1.82
N LEU A 181 8.42 -16.56 -2.76
CA LEU A 181 8.88 -15.54 -3.71
C LEU A 181 9.36 -14.26 -3.01
N MET A 182 8.69 -13.82 -1.93
CA MET A 182 9.16 -12.68 -1.14
C MET A 182 10.55 -12.90 -0.55
N THR A 183 10.84 -14.14 -0.13
CA THR A 183 12.16 -14.51 0.43
C THR A 183 13.22 -14.58 -0.67
N GLU A 184 12.90 -15.23 -1.79
CA GLU A 184 13.80 -15.37 -2.94
C GLU A 184 14.10 -14.02 -3.58
N CYS A 185 13.07 -13.26 -3.96
CA CYS A 185 13.24 -11.94 -4.56
C CYS A 185 13.83 -10.93 -3.57
N GLY A 186 13.55 -11.04 -2.27
CA GLY A 186 14.16 -10.17 -1.26
C GLY A 186 15.69 -10.28 -1.22
N ALA A 187 16.24 -11.47 -1.47
CA ALA A 187 17.69 -11.68 -1.58
C ALA A 187 18.26 -11.14 -2.90
N ASP A 188 17.49 -11.20 -3.99
CA ASP A 188 17.91 -10.74 -5.31
C ASP A 188 17.76 -9.21 -5.50
N MET A 189 16.80 -8.56 -4.83
CA MET A 189 16.58 -7.11 -4.91
C MET A 189 17.77 -6.28 -4.39
N ALA A 190 18.66 -6.86 -3.58
CA ALA A 190 19.92 -6.23 -3.20
C ALA A 190 20.93 -6.09 -4.38
N ASN A 191 20.70 -6.81 -5.47
CA ASN A 191 21.58 -6.87 -6.66
C ASN A 191 20.93 -6.31 -7.94
N ILE A 192 19.66 -5.90 -7.90
CA ILE A 192 18.98 -5.32 -9.06
C ILE A 192 19.28 -3.83 -9.09
N ASP A 193 20.04 -3.41 -10.11
CA ASP A 193 20.23 -2.00 -10.44
C ASP A 193 18.89 -1.40 -10.89
N THR A 194 18.19 -0.77 -9.96
CA THR A 194 16.90 -0.09 -10.19
C THR A 194 17.03 1.14 -11.08
N TYR A 195 18.25 1.58 -11.39
CA TYR A 195 18.52 2.82 -12.12
C TYR A 195 19.17 2.61 -13.48
N GLY A 196 19.51 1.37 -13.85
CA GLY A 196 20.12 1.07 -15.14
C GLY A 196 21.31 1.97 -15.42
N ALA A 197 22.33 1.95 -14.55
CA ALA A 197 23.57 2.69 -14.74
C ALA A 197 24.30 2.20 -16.01
N HIS A 198 23.96 2.86 -17.12
CA HIS A 198 24.76 3.03 -18.32
C HIS A 198 24.94 4.54 -18.56
#